data_AF-A0A935H0W6-F1
#
_entry.id   AF-A0A935H0W6-F1
#
_cell.length_a   1.000
_cell.length_b   1.000
_cell.length_c   1.000
_cell.angle_alpha   90.00
_cell.angle_beta   90.00
_cell.angle_gamma   90.00
#
_symmetry.space_group_name_H-M   'P 1'
#
loop_
_entity.id
_entity.type
_entity.pdbx_description
1 polymer ?
#
loop_
_entity_poly.entity_id
_entity_poly.type
_entity_poly.pdbx_seq_one_letter_code
_entity_poly.pdbx_strand_id
1 'polypeptide(L)'
;MLSWFSGRSPRDWQTYAIQAGASALVVAGAAVGAIAWLTLRQFMPLAVAAVLAGLAWFMPLLGAVLLALMVCATTRRWRLVSTCALAAAWIVGSFYYQLAWPLADKAVVLVGAAAVLGALAWWGNRSHGAASGGASGAAAGGQAVRTTGQPAVAVWCLLGGTVLTLLVANGAIWQKQDLIARGQPLYLALAPVDPRSLMEGDYMRLRFPSVDTRAVPLLQDLGAARPRMVVRLDGRGVATVQRLHNSAQPLAPNERLLELTPKNGTWVVVTDAWFFKEGDAQRWEQARFGEFRVLPDGRALLVGMADAALQPIGPD
;
A
#
# COMPACT_ATOMS: atom_id res chain seq x y z
N MET A 1 24.63 -14.19 -3.06
CA MET A 1 23.73 -15.31 -3.44
C MET A 1 24.31 -16.59 -2.84
N LEU A 2 23.49 -17.40 -2.14
CA LEU A 2 23.84 -18.60 -1.34
C LEU A 2 24.34 -18.36 0.10
N SER A 3 23.44 -17.93 1.00
CA SER A 3 23.57 -18.17 2.45
C SER A 3 22.37 -18.92 3.05
N TRP A 4 21.58 -19.59 2.20
CA TRP A 4 20.28 -20.21 2.55
C TRP A 4 20.35 -21.48 3.43
N PHE A 5 21.53 -21.99 3.82
CA PHE A 5 21.67 -23.34 4.39
C PHE A 5 22.37 -23.46 5.75
N SER A 6 22.48 -22.41 6.56
CA SER A 6 23.04 -22.53 7.91
C SER A 6 22.07 -22.08 9.00
N GLY A 7 21.24 -23.01 9.47
CA GLY A 7 20.43 -22.83 10.68
C GLY A 7 19.14 -23.65 10.71
N ARG A 8 19.17 -24.97 10.49
CA ARG A 8 17.96 -25.81 10.56
C ARG A 8 17.50 -25.95 12.01
N SER A 9 16.44 -25.22 12.38
CA SER A 9 15.76 -25.38 13.64
C SER A 9 14.59 -26.38 13.49
N PRO A 10 14.18 -27.10 14.55
CA PRO A 10 13.02 -28.01 14.51
C PRO A 10 11.68 -27.34 14.14
N ARG A 11 11.61 -26.00 14.04
CA ARG A 11 10.41 -25.26 13.65
C ARG A 11 10.27 -25.09 12.13
N ASP A 12 11.34 -25.28 11.36
CA ASP A 12 11.35 -24.96 9.93
C ASP A 12 10.51 -25.95 9.10
N TRP A 13 10.48 -27.24 9.49
CA TRP A 13 9.72 -28.26 8.76
C TRP A 13 8.21 -28.01 8.81
N GLN A 14 7.69 -27.47 9.92
CA GLN A 14 6.27 -27.14 10.06
C GLN A 14 5.89 -26.01 9.11
N THR A 15 6.73 -24.98 9.01
CA THR A 15 6.54 -23.86 8.09
C THR A 15 6.54 -24.33 6.64
N TYR A 16 7.52 -25.15 6.24
CA TYR A 16 7.55 -25.72 4.89
C TYR A 16 6.35 -26.63 4.61
N ALA A 17 5.91 -27.44 5.58
CA ALA A 17 4.72 -28.28 5.43
C ALA A 17 3.45 -27.43 5.22
N ILE A 18 3.32 -26.31 5.94
CA ILE A 18 2.19 -25.38 5.78
C ILE A 18 2.22 -24.72 4.38
N GLN A 19 3.38 -24.26 3.93
CA GLN A 19 3.55 -23.62 2.61
C GLN A 19 3.29 -24.60 1.44
N ALA A 20 3.84 -25.80 1.55
CA ALA A 20 3.60 -26.88 0.59
C ALA A 20 2.12 -27.29 0.58
N GLY A 21 1.51 -27.42 1.76
CA GLY A 21 0.08 -27.69 1.91
C GLY A 21 -0.78 -26.63 1.23
N ALA A 22 -0.49 -25.35 1.44
CA ALA A 22 -1.20 -24.25 0.78
C ALA A 22 -1.11 -24.30 -0.75
N SER A 23 0.09 -24.57 -1.28
CA SER A 23 0.29 -24.73 -2.73
C SER A 23 -0.50 -25.93 -3.27
N ALA A 24 -0.51 -27.05 -2.54
CA ALA A 24 -1.28 -28.23 -2.89
C ALA A 24 -2.80 -27.97 -2.89
N LEU A 25 -3.31 -27.13 -1.97
CA LEU A 25 -4.72 -26.73 -1.97
C LEU A 25 -5.11 -25.94 -3.22
N VAL A 26 -4.22 -25.09 -3.75
CA VAL A 26 -4.47 -24.39 -5.03
C VAL A 26 -4.55 -25.39 -6.18
N VAL A 27 -3.64 -26.36 -6.23
CA VAL A 27 -3.64 -27.43 -7.24
C VAL A 27 -4.91 -28.28 -7.15
N ALA A 28 -5.35 -28.63 -5.94
CA ALA A 28 -6.60 -29.33 -5.71
C ALA A 28 -7.81 -28.51 -6.19
N GLY A 29 -7.80 -27.19 -5.94
CA GLY A 29 -8.81 -26.28 -6.47
C GLY A 29 -8.84 -26.29 -7.99
N ALA A 30 -7.67 -26.12 -8.63
CA ALA A 30 -7.56 -26.19 -10.08
C ALA A 30 -8.07 -27.52 -10.66
N ALA A 31 -7.79 -28.65 -10.00
CA ALA A 31 -8.30 -29.96 -10.37
C ALA A 31 -9.84 -30.04 -10.27
N VAL A 32 -10.43 -29.54 -9.17
CA VAL A 32 -11.90 -29.45 -9.01
C VAL A 32 -12.52 -28.63 -10.14
N GLY A 33 -11.92 -27.48 -10.47
CA GLY A 33 -12.36 -26.64 -11.59
C GLY A 33 -12.26 -27.36 -12.94
N ALA A 34 -11.14 -28.04 -13.19
CA ALA A 34 -10.89 -28.80 -14.42
C ALA A 34 -11.82 -30.02 -14.58
N ILE A 35 -12.27 -30.62 -13.48
CA ILE A 35 -13.30 -31.66 -13.49
C ILE A 35 -14.66 -31.06 -13.85
N ALA A 36 -15.03 -29.93 -13.25
CA ALA A 36 -16.32 -29.28 -13.47
C ALA A 36 -16.46 -28.63 -14.85
N TRP A 37 -15.38 -28.08 -15.41
CA TRP A 37 -15.39 -27.34 -16.67
C TRP A 37 -14.20 -27.72 -17.56
N LEU A 38 -14.49 -28.25 -18.76
CA LEU A 38 -13.44 -28.62 -19.74
C LEU A 38 -12.60 -27.43 -20.20
N THR A 39 -13.15 -26.22 -20.18
CA THR A 39 -12.42 -24.98 -20.52
C THR A 39 -11.25 -24.71 -19.58
N LEU A 40 -11.31 -25.14 -18.33
CA LEU A 40 -10.22 -24.98 -17.36
C LEU A 40 -9.08 -25.99 -17.54
N ARG A 41 -9.22 -26.96 -18.45
CA ARG A 41 -8.14 -27.89 -18.82
C ARG A 41 -7.16 -27.30 -19.84
N GLN A 42 -7.47 -26.11 -20.35
CA GLN A 42 -6.60 -25.41 -21.29
C GLN A 42 -5.31 -24.96 -20.59
N PHE A 43 -4.26 -24.78 -21.38
CA PHE A 43 -2.95 -24.37 -20.89
C PHE A 43 -2.99 -23.06 -20.09
N MET A 44 -3.77 -22.07 -20.54
CA MET A 44 -3.83 -20.74 -19.91
C MET A 44 -4.37 -20.78 -18.46
N PRO A 45 -5.57 -21.36 -18.17
CA PRO A 45 -6.04 -21.54 -16.80
C PRO A 45 -5.08 -22.32 -15.90
N LEU A 46 -4.44 -23.37 -16.42
CA LEU A 46 -3.45 -24.16 -15.67
C LEU A 46 -2.20 -23.33 -15.34
N ALA A 47 -1.73 -22.50 -16.27
CA ALA A 47 -0.60 -21.60 -16.03
C ALA A 47 -0.94 -20.54 -14.97
N VAL A 48 -2.15 -19.98 -15.00
CA VAL A 48 -2.63 -19.06 -13.94
C VAL A 48 -2.69 -19.77 -12.59
N ALA A 49 -3.22 -20.99 -12.54
CA ALA A 49 -3.27 -21.79 -11.31
C ALA A 49 -1.86 -22.08 -10.76
N ALA A 50 -0.87 -22.31 -11.62
CA ALA A 50 0.52 -22.50 -11.22
C ALA A 50 1.12 -21.24 -10.58
N VAL A 51 0.86 -20.06 -11.14
CA VAL A 51 1.30 -18.78 -10.52
C VAL A 51 0.62 -18.57 -9.16
N LEU A 52 -0.68 -18.86 -9.06
CA LEU A 52 -1.41 -18.77 -7.79
C LEU A 52 -0.90 -19.77 -6.75
N ALA A 53 -0.49 -20.97 -7.15
CA ALA A 53 0.15 -21.93 -6.26
C ALA A 53 1.51 -21.41 -5.77
N GLY A 54 2.29 -20.79 -6.65
CA GLY A 54 3.52 -20.09 -6.28
C GLY A 54 3.29 -18.96 -5.28
N LEU A 55 2.23 -18.16 -5.45
CA LEU A 55 1.85 -17.13 -4.48
C LEU A 55 1.38 -17.72 -3.14
N ALA A 56 0.64 -18.83 -3.17
CA ALA A 56 0.18 -19.52 -1.96
C ALA A 56 1.32 -20.09 -1.12
N TRP A 57 2.47 -20.38 -1.73
CA TRP A 57 3.70 -20.71 -1.00
C TRP A 57 4.12 -19.59 -0.03
N PHE A 58 4.05 -18.33 -0.48
CA PHE A 58 4.38 -17.17 0.36
C PHE A 58 3.21 -16.75 1.26
N MET A 59 1.98 -17.09 0.89
CA MET A 59 0.76 -16.73 1.60
C MET A 59 -0.11 -17.97 1.88
N PRO A 60 0.16 -18.75 2.96
CA PRO A 60 -0.48 -20.05 3.14
C PRO A 60 -2.01 -20.03 3.18
N LEU A 61 -2.60 -18.97 3.75
CA LEU A 61 -4.06 -18.79 3.81
C LEU A 61 -4.70 -18.63 2.42
N LEU A 62 -3.95 -18.14 1.43
CA LEU A 62 -4.44 -17.96 0.06
C LEU A 62 -4.85 -19.30 -0.55
N GLY A 63 -4.12 -20.38 -0.27
CA GLY A 63 -4.38 -21.71 -0.83
C GLY A 63 -5.76 -22.25 -0.46
N ALA A 64 -6.12 -22.17 0.82
CA ALA A 64 -7.42 -22.62 1.30
C ALA A 64 -8.58 -21.76 0.74
N VAL A 65 -8.39 -20.44 0.66
CA VAL A 65 -9.40 -19.53 0.12
C VAL A 65 -9.63 -19.73 -1.37
N LEU A 66 -8.57 -19.99 -2.15
CA LEU A 66 -8.70 -20.27 -3.59
C LEU A 66 -9.38 -21.62 -3.86
N LEU A 67 -9.10 -22.65 -3.05
CA LEU A 67 -9.85 -23.91 -3.10
C LEU A 67 -11.34 -23.68 -2.80
N ALA A 68 -11.65 -22.97 -1.71
CA ALA A 68 -13.02 -22.66 -1.32
C ALA A 68 -13.75 -21.84 -2.41
N LEU A 69 -13.06 -20.86 -3.02
CA LEU A 69 -13.57 -20.08 -4.15
C LEU A 69 -13.96 -21.01 -5.29
N MET A 70 -13.07 -21.93 -5.67
CA MET A 70 -13.32 -22.85 -6.79
C MET A 70 -14.50 -23.80 -6.49
N VAL A 71 -14.56 -24.39 -5.29
CA VAL A 71 -15.69 -25.25 -4.87
C VAL A 71 -17.02 -24.47 -4.82
N CYS A 72 -17.00 -23.21 -4.37
CA CYS A 72 -18.18 -22.36 -4.39
C CYS A 72 -18.61 -21.99 -5.81
N ALA A 73 -17.65 -21.81 -6.71
CA ALA A 73 -17.92 -21.52 -8.11
C ALA A 73 -18.57 -22.73 -8.81
N THR A 74 -18.09 -23.96 -8.57
CA THR A 74 -18.68 -25.17 -9.16
C THR A 74 -20.09 -25.43 -8.64
N THR A 75 -20.38 -25.03 -7.40
CA THR A 75 -21.73 -25.11 -6.79
C THR A 75 -22.63 -23.91 -7.12
N ARG A 76 -22.19 -22.97 -7.99
CA ARG A 76 -22.92 -21.77 -8.43
C ARG A 76 -23.41 -20.85 -7.29
N ARG A 77 -22.73 -20.86 -6.13
CA ARG A 77 -23.08 -20.03 -4.98
C ARG A 77 -22.44 -18.64 -5.07
N TRP A 78 -22.95 -17.79 -5.95
CA TRP A 78 -22.34 -16.50 -6.30
C TRP A 78 -22.00 -15.59 -5.12
N ARG A 79 -22.85 -15.54 -4.07
CA ARG A 79 -22.55 -14.76 -2.86
C ARG A 79 -21.28 -15.24 -2.15
N LEU A 80 -21.10 -16.56 -2.05
CA LEU A 80 -19.91 -17.17 -1.43
C LEU A 80 -18.67 -16.99 -2.31
N VAL A 81 -18.83 -17.10 -3.64
CA VAL A 81 -17.75 -16.79 -4.59
C VAL A 81 -17.25 -15.36 -4.39
N SER A 82 -18.15 -14.39 -4.30
CA SER A 82 -17.79 -12.98 -4.04
C SER A 82 -17.06 -12.81 -2.70
N THR A 83 -17.52 -13.47 -1.64
CA THR A 83 -16.82 -13.40 -0.34
C THR A 83 -15.44 -14.04 -0.37
N CYS A 84 -15.27 -15.19 -1.05
CA CYS A 84 -13.97 -15.83 -1.20
C CYS A 84 -13.02 -14.99 -2.07
N ALA A 85 -13.54 -14.37 -3.13
CA ALA A 85 -12.76 -13.46 -3.98
C ALA A 85 -12.30 -12.23 -3.19
N LEU A 86 -13.18 -11.63 -2.38
CA LEU A 86 -12.84 -10.51 -1.51
C LEU A 86 -11.82 -10.92 -0.43
N ALA A 87 -11.97 -12.11 0.16
CA ALA A 87 -11.01 -12.65 1.10
C ALA A 87 -9.64 -12.89 0.45
N ALA A 88 -9.58 -13.42 -0.78
CA ALA A 88 -8.33 -13.59 -1.52
C ALA A 88 -7.65 -12.23 -1.79
N ALA A 89 -8.41 -11.23 -2.23
CA ALA A 89 -7.90 -9.87 -2.43
C ALA A 89 -7.39 -9.25 -1.13
N TRP A 90 -8.11 -9.44 -0.01
CA TRP A 90 -7.68 -9.00 1.31
C TRP A 90 -6.38 -9.68 1.75
N ILE A 91 -6.25 -11.00 1.57
CA ILE A 91 -5.04 -11.75 1.92
C ILE A 91 -3.84 -11.19 1.15
N VAL A 92 -3.96 -11.01 -0.17
CA VAL A 92 -2.90 -10.41 -0.99
C VAL A 92 -2.58 -8.99 -0.52
N GLY A 93 -3.58 -8.16 -0.19
CA GLY A 93 -3.35 -6.81 0.34
C GLY A 93 -2.69 -6.81 1.71
N SER A 94 -3.07 -7.74 2.59
CA SER A 94 -2.53 -7.87 3.94
C SER A 94 -1.06 -8.29 3.97
N PHE A 95 -0.54 -8.88 2.88
CA PHE A 95 0.86 -9.24 2.75
C PHE A 95 1.80 -8.06 2.97
N TYR A 96 1.35 -6.84 2.65
CA TYR A 96 2.05 -5.61 2.97
C TYR A 96 2.42 -5.51 4.46
N TYR A 97 1.50 -5.85 5.35
CA TYR A 97 1.64 -5.71 6.80
C TYR A 97 2.42 -6.85 7.48
N GLN A 98 2.87 -7.86 6.73
CA GLN A 98 3.66 -8.96 7.32
C GLN A 98 5.08 -8.49 7.64
N LEU A 99 5.37 -8.22 8.91
CA LEU A 99 6.66 -7.69 9.38
C LEU A 99 7.86 -8.63 9.15
N ALA A 100 7.62 -9.92 8.91
CA ALA A 100 8.67 -10.92 8.76
C ALA A 100 9.53 -10.77 7.49
N TRP A 101 9.09 -9.96 6.51
CA TRP A 101 9.73 -9.85 5.19
C TRP A 101 10.09 -8.40 4.85
N PRO A 102 11.29 -8.16 4.28
CA PRO A 102 11.68 -6.87 3.72
C PRO A 102 10.70 -6.40 2.64
N LEU A 103 10.51 -5.08 2.54
CA LEU A 103 9.57 -4.50 1.58
C LEU A 103 9.97 -4.76 0.13
N ALA A 104 11.27 -4.76 -0.17
CA ALA A 104 11.81 -5.04 -1.49
C ALA A 104 11.48 -6.46 -1.96
N ASP A 105 11.66 -7.46 -1.09
CA ASP A 105 11.37 -8.87 -1.42
C ASP A 105 9.87 -9.08 -1.70
N LYS A 106 9.00 -8.44 -0.92
CA LYS A 106 7.55 -8.46 -1.18
C LYS A 106 7.21 -7.87 -2.54
N ALA A 107 7.82 -6.74 -2.89
CA ALA A 107 7.61 -6.10 -4.18
C ALA A 107 8.08 -6.98 -5.34
N VAL A 108 9.25 -7.63 -5.21
CA VAL A 108 9.76 -8.55 -6.24
C VAL A 108 8.82 -9.73 -6.47
N VAL A 109 8.29 -10.34 -5.41
CA VAL A 109 7.33 -11.46 -5.55
C VAL A 109 6.07 -11.03 -6.29
N LEU A 110 5.48 -9.89 -5.91
CA LEU A 110 4.24 -9.40 -6.53
C LEU A 110 4.45 -8.94 -7.97
N VAL A 111 5.54 -8.21 -8.25
CA VAL A 111 5.89 -7.78 -9.61
C VAL A 111 6.22 -8.98 -10.49
N GLY A 112 6.95 -9.97 -9.96
CA GLY A 112 7.26 -11.20 -10.67
C GLY A 112 6.00 -11.96 -11.06
N ALA A 113 5.06 -12.16 -10.13
CA ALA A 113 3.78 -12.80 -10.41
C ALA A 113 2.95 -12.01 -11.43
N ALA A 114 2.88 -10.68 -11.29
CA ALA A 114 2.16 -9.81 -12.23
C ALA A 114 2.77 -9.84 -13.64
N ALA A 115 4.10 -9.84 -13.76
CA ALA A 115 4.80 -9.92 -15.03
C ALA A 115 4.54 -11.25 -15.73
N VAL A 116 4.57 -12.38 -14.99
CA VAL A 116 4.26 -13.71 -15.54
C VAL A 116 2.80 -13.77 -16.01
N LEU A 117 1.84 -13.30 -15.20
CA LEU A 117 0.43 -13.26 -15.58
C LEU A 117 0.18 -12.35 -16.79
N GLY A 118 0.84 -11.19 -16.84
CA GLY A 118 0.79 -10.26 -17.97
C GLY A 118 1.35 -10.86 -19.26
N ALA A 119 2.49 -11.54 -19.18
CA ALA A 119 3.09 -12.24 -20.32
C ALA A 119 2.19 -13.38 -20.83
N LEU A 120 1.59 -14.16 -19.92
CA LEU A 120 0.63 -15.21 -20.26
C LEU A 120 -0.61 -14.64 -20.97
N ALA A 121 -1.18 -13.54 -20.45
CA ALA A 121 -2.34 -12.88 -21.05
C ALA A 121 -2.01 -12.32 -22.45
N TRP A 122 -0.84 -11.71 -22.62
CA TRP A 122 -0.38 -11.18 -23.90
C TRP A 122 -0.15 -12.29 -24.95
N TRP A 123 0.46 -13.40 -24.54
CA TRP A 123 0.63 -14.57 -25.42
C TRP A 123 -0.73 -15.18 -25.79
N GLY A 124 -1.62 -15.37 -24.81
CA GLY A 124 -2.97 -15.86 -25.05
C GLY A 124 -3.76 -15.01 -26.05
N ASN A 125 -3.60 -13.69 -26.04
CA ASN A 125 -4.27 -12.81 -26.99
C ASN A 125 -3.66 -12.86 -28.41
N ARG A 126 -2.32 -13.04 -28.49
CA ARG A 126 -1.60 -13.20 -29.77
C ARG A 126 -1.96 -14.47 -30.52
N SER A 127 -2.12 -15.60 -29.81
CA SER A 127 -2.45 -16.88 -30.42
C SER A 127 -3.88 -16.90 -31.00
N HIS A 128 -4.82 -16.21 -30.37
CA HIS A 128 -6.18 -16.04 -30.91
C HIS A 128 -6.24 -15.06 -32.09
N GLY A 129 -5.41 -13.99 -32.09
CA GLY A 129 -5.33 -13.03 -33.20
C GLY A 129 -4.63 -13.55 -34.46
N ALA A 130 -3.69 -14.49 -34.32
CA ALA A 130 -3.02 -15.11 -35.48
C ALA A 130 -3.89 -16.18 -36.16
N ALA A 131 -4.75 -16.89 -35.40
CA ALA A 131 -5.63 -17.92 -35.94
C ALA A 131 -6.86 -17.37 -36.69
N SER A 132 -7.28 -16.13 -36.41
CA SER A 132 -8.42 -15.49 -37.08
C SER A 132 -8.08 -14.83 -38.42
N GLY A 133 -6.79 -14.59 -38.71
CA GLY A 133 -6.34 -13.97 -39.97
C GLY A 133 -6.18 -14.94 -41.16
N GLY A 134 -6.33 -16.25 -40.96
CA GLY A 134 -6.07 -17.28 -41.98
C GLY A 134 -7.30 -17.98 -42.57
N ALA A 135 -8.50 -17.68 -42.11
CA ALA A 135 -9.72 -18.41 -42.49
C ALA A 135 -10.74 -17.52 -43.23
N SER A 136 -10.34 -16.98 -44.38
CA SER A 136 -11.28 -16.54 -45.43
C SER A 136 -11.19 -17.52 -46.61
N GLY A 137 -11.76 -18.71 -46.43
CA GLY A 137 -11.85 -19.72 -47.49
C GLY A 137 -12.39 -21.06 -46.98
N ALA A 138 -13.50 -21.49 -47.58
CA ALA A 138 -14.18 -22.79 -47.46
C ALA A 138 -15.13 -23.00 -46.25
N ALA A 139 -16.27 -23.59 -46.59
CA ALA A 139 -17.55 -23.51 -45.90
C ALA A 139 -17.82 -24.65 -44.90
N ALA A 140 -18.80 -24.38 -44.03
CA ALA A 140 -19.79 -25.27 -43.42
C ALA A 140 -19.34 -26.38 -42.45
N GLY A 141 -19.98 -26.40 -41.27
CA GLY A 141 -20.13 -27.63 -40.47
C GLY A 141 -19.47 -27.63 -39.10
N GLY A 142 -19.67 -26.58 -38.30
CA GLY A 142 -19.34 -26.63 -36.88
C GLY A 142 -20.05 -25.52 -36.16
N GLN A 143 -21.09 -25.85 -35.39
CA GLN A 143 -21.66 -24.92 -34.42
C GLN A 143 -20.57 -24.60 -33.40
N ALA A 144 -19.76 -23.60 -33.70
CA ALA A 144 -19.01 -22.89 -32.70
C ALA A 144 -20.04 -22.41 -31.69
N VAL A 145 -19.99 -22.96 -30.47
CA VAL A 145 -20.66 -22.41 -29.31
C VAL A 145 -20.15 -20.98 -29.19
N ARG A 146 -20.85 -20.05 -29.85
CA ARG A 146 -20.74 -18.64 -29.57
C ARG A 146 -21.22 -18.53 -28.14
N THR A 147 -20.28 -18.40 -27.20
CA THR A 147 -20.58 -17.94 -25.85
C THR A 147 -21.13 -16.53 -25.98
N THR A 148 -22.43 -16.42 -26.20
CA THR A 148 -23.18 -15.17 -26.30
C THR A 148 -23.30 -14.55 -24.92
N GLY A 149 -22.83 -13.30 -24.80
CA GLY A 149 -23.01 -12.38 -23.66
C GLY A 149 -22.06 -12.66 -22.50
N GLN A 150 -21.06 -11.85 -22.15
CA GLN A 150 -21.06 -10.39 -22.03
C GLN A 150 -19.60 -9.83 -22.05
N PRO A 151 -18.83 -9.93 -23.15
CA PRO A 151 -17.46 -9.38 -23.16
C PRO A 151 -17.47 -7.86 -22.93
N ALA A 152 -18.49 -7.16 -23.42
CA ALA A 152 -18.63 -5.72 -23.24
C ALA A 152 -18.81 -5.34 -21.76
N VAL A 153 -19.69 -6.02 -21.00
CA VAL A 153 -19.92 -5.70 -19.58
C VAL A 153 -18.66 -5.99 -18.76
N ALA A 154 -17.99 -7.12 -19.01
CA ALA A 154 -16.74 -7.45 -18.33
C ALA A 154 -15.63 -6.43 -18.64
N VAL A 155 -15.50 -5.98 -19.89
CA VAL A 155 -14.57 -4.92 -20.29
C VAL A 155 -14.92 -3.58 -19.65
N TRP A 156 -16.21 -3.20 -19.61
CA TRP A 156 -16.66 -1.97 -18.96
C TRP A 156 -16.49 -2.00 -17.45
N CYS A 157 -16.69 -3.15 -16.79
CA CYS A 157 -16.40 -3.33 -15.37
C CYS A 157 -14.89 -3.21 -15.09
N LEU A 158 -14.05 -3.78 -15.96
CA LEU A 158 -12.60 -3.71 -15.81
C LEU A 158 -12.09 -2.27 -16.03
N LEU A 159 -12.53 -1.62 -17.11
CA LEU A 159 -12.23 -0.22 -17.38
C LEU A 159 -12.77 0.70 -16.29
N GLY A 160 -14.01 0.51 -15.84
CA GLY A 160 -14.61 1.26 -14.75
C GLY A 160 -13.85 1.10 -13.44
N GLY A 161 -13.42 -0.13 -13.12
CA GLY A 161 -12.54 -0.41 -11.99
C GLY A 161 -11.20 0.32 -12.11
N THR A 162 -10.54 0.23 -13.26
CA THR A 162 -9.27 0.94 -13.52
C THR A 162 -9.42 2.46 -13.39
N VAL A 163 -10.46 3.04 -13.99
CA VAL A 163 -10.76 4.47 -13.91
C VAL A 163 -11.02 4.89 -12.47
N LEU A 164 -11.81 4.12 -11.71
CA LEU A 164 -12.07 4.41 -10.30
C LEU A 164 -10.78 4.37 -9.47
N THR A 165 -9.94 3.35 -9.65
CA THR A 165 -8.64 3.27 -8.99
C THR A 165 -7.76 4.48 -9.31
N LEU A 166 -7.69 4.86 -10.60
CA LEU A 166 -6.96 6.05 -11.02
C LEU A 166 -7.53 7.32 -10.39
N LEU A 167 -8.85 7.50 -10.36
CA LEU A 167 -9.47 8.69 -9.76
C LEU A 167 -9.18 8.79 -8.26
N VAL A 168 -9.28 7.69 -7.52
CA VAL A 168 -8.99 7.67 -6.07
C VAL A 168 -7.51 7.98 -5.81
N ALA A 169 -6.60 7.32 -6.54
CA ALA A 169 -5.16 7.54 -6.39
C ALA A 169 -4.75 8.97 -6.78
N ASN A 170 -5.21 9.47 -7.93
CA ASN A 170 -4.90 10.81 -8.40
C ASN A 170 -5.55 11.90 -7.53
N GLY A 171 -6.76 11.67 -7.00
CA GLY A 171 -7.40 12.58 -6.05
C GLY A 171 -6.58 12.74 -4.75
N ALA A 172 -6.04 11.63 -4.22
CA ALA A 172 -5.16 11.67 -3.06
C ALA A 172 -3.83 12.38 -3.35
N ILE A 173 -3.28 12.24 -4.57
CA ILE A 173 -2.08 12.95 -5.01
C ILE A 173 -2.37 14.46 -5.10
N TRP A 174 -3.47 14.84 -5.76
CA TRP A 174 -3.84 16.25 -5.96
C TRP A 174 -4.01 17.00 -4.64
N GLN A 175 -4.64 16.38 -3.63
CA GLN A 175 -4.77 16.99 -2.29
C GLN A 175 -3.42 17.29 -1.63
N LYS A 176 -2.43 16.40 -1.80
CA LYS A 176 -1.08 16.61 -1.26
C LYS A 176 -0.29 17.65 -2.06
N GLN A 177 -0.42 17.63 -3.39
CA GLN A 177 0.23 18.61 -4.26
C GLN A 177 -0.30 20.02 -4.03
N ASP A 178 -1.61 20.19 -3.81
CA ASP A 178 -2.19 21.49 -3.48
C ASP A 178 -1.66 22.04 -2.14
N LEU A 179 -1.49 21.17 -1.15
CA LEU A 179 -0.88 21.52 0.13
C LEU A 179 0.59 21.94 -0.03
N ILE A 180 1.38 21.22 -0.83
CA ILE A 180 2.78 21.57 -1.10
C ILE A 180 2.86 22.91 -1.86
N ALA A 181 2.01 23.11 -2.87
CA ALA A 181 2.05 24.26 -3.75
C ALA A 181 1.55 25.56 -3.09
N ARG A 182 0.51 25.48 -2.25
CA ARG A 182 -0.12 26.66 -1.61
C ARG A 182 0.23 26.83 -0.14
N GLY A 183 0.83 25.81 0.48
CA GLY A 183 1.20 25.85 1.88
C GLY A 183 2.32 26.85 2.14
N GLN A 184 2.14 27.68 3.17
CA GLN A 184 3.19 28.61 3.61
C GLN A 184 4.33 27.81 4.25
N PRO A 185 5.60 28.09 3.87
CA PRO A 185 6.76 27.45 4.48
C PRO A 185 6.90 27.90 5.94
N LEU A 186 7.20 26.95 6.81
CA LEU A 186 7.33 27.17 8.24
C LEU A 186 8.30 26.13 8.82
N TYR A 187 9.25 26.56 9.65
CA TYR A 187 10.26 25.68 10.25
C TYR A 187 9.95 25.40 11.72
N LEU A 188 9.94 24.13 12.14
CA LEU A 188 9.92 23.78 13.57
C LEU A 188 11.27 23.21 13.98
N ALA A 189 11.80 23.69 15.11
CA ALA A 189 12.99 23.12 15.72
C ALA A 189 12.75 21.68 16.18
N LEU A 190 13.73 20.80 15.99
CA LEU A 190 13.70 19.44 16.51
C LEU A 190 14.07 19.45 17.99
N ALA A 191 13.30 18.74 18.80
CA ALA A 191 13.69 18.37 20.15
C ALA A 191 14.66 17.18 20.11
N PRO A 192 15.58 17.06 21.09
CA PRO A 192 16.53 15.95 21.13
C PRO A 192 15.82 14.60 21.22
N VAL A 193 16.14 13.68 20.31
CA VAL A 193 15.69 12.28 20.35
C VAL A 193 16.80 11.38 19.82
N ASP A 194 16.97 10.21 20.43
CA ASP A 194 17.88 9.19 19.91
C ASP A 194 17.35 8.67 18.56
N PRO A 195 18.13 8.80 17.47
CA PRO A 195 17.61 8.66 16.13
C PRO A 195 17.53 7.22 15.61
N ARG A 196 17.77 6.16 16.41
CA ARG A 196 17.98 4.81 15.85
C ARG A 196 16.92 3.79 16.24
N SER A 197 16.36 3.13 15.24
CA SER A 197 15.68 1.83 15.38
C SER A 197 16.19 0.92 14.28
N LEU A 198 16.88 -0.14 14.69
CA LEU A 198 17.54 -1.11 13.82
C LEU A 198 16.56 -2.03 13.05
N MET A 199 15.27 -2.04 13.40
CA MET A 199 14.33 -3.07 12.93
C MET A 199 13.39 -2.62 11.80
N GLU A 200 13.18 -1.31 11.59
CA GLU A 200 12.24 -0.79 10.56
C GLU A 200 12.94 -0.14 9.35
N GLY A 201 14.28 -0.21 9.31
CA GLY A 201 15.14 0.49 8.34
C GLY A 201 15.77 1.76 8.91
N ASP A 202 16.53 2.47 8.09
CA ASP A 202 17.18 3.73 8.47
C ASP A 202 16.15 4.88 8.49
N TYR A 203 15.79 5.34 9.69
CA TYR A 203 14.95 6.52 9.87
C TYR A 203 15.42 7.32 11.07
N MET A 204 15.17 8.62 11.07
CA MET A 204 15.45 9.52 12.18
C MET A 204 14.15 9.78 12.94
N ARG A 205 14.14 9.49 14.23
CA ARG A 205 13.01 9.82 15.10
C ARG A 205 12.93 11.33 15.27
N LEU A 206 11.76 11.89 15.00
CA LEU A 206 11.48 13.31 15.12
C LEU A 206 10.65 13.56 16.38
N ARG A 207 10.99 14.63 17.09
CA ARG A 207 10.11 15.21 18.09
C ARG A 207 10.10 16.70 17.87
N PHE A 208 8.92 17.26 17.71
CA PHE A 208 8.74 18.70 17.62
C PHE A 208 8.21 19.23 18.94
N PRO A 209 8.52 20.50 19.29
CA PRO A 209 7.82 21.19 20.35
C PRO A 209 6.32 21.06 20.13
N SER A 210 5.60 20.61 21.15
CA SER A 210 4.16 20.53 21.17
C SER A 210 3.65 21.23 22.43
N VAL A 211 2.38 21.64 22.41
CA VAL A 211 1.70 22.07 23.64
C VAL A 211 1.75 20.91 24.65
N ASP A 212 1.79 21.23 25.95
CA ASP A 212 1.78 20.21 27.00
C ASP A 212 0.66 19.20 26.74
N THR A 213 1.04 17.94 26.54
CA THR A 213 0.12 16.84 26.25
C THR A 213 -0.97 16.67 27.30
N ARG A 214 -0.76 17.15 28.53
CA ARG A 214 -1.78 17.17 29.60
C ARG A 214 -2.90 18.17 29.34
N ALA A 215 -2.63 19.21 28.57
CA ALA A 215 -3.59 20.24 28.19
C ALA A 215 -4.35 19.89 26.90
N VAL A 216 -3.97 18.81 26.20
CA VAL A 216 -4.67 18.33 25.01
C VAL A 216 -5.73 17.31 25.45
N PRO A 217 -7.01 17.47 25.06
CA PRO A 217 -8.04 16.51 25.42
C PRO A 217 -7.67 15.10 24.95
N LEU A 218 -8.11 14.08 25.69
CA LEU A 218 -7.86 12.70 25.32
C LEU A 218 -8.54 12.39 23.99
N LEU A 219 -7.92 11.50 23.20
CA LEU A 219 -8.45 11.04 21.92
C LEU A 219 -9.91 10.57 22.00
N GLN A 220 -10.33 10.05 23.14
CA GLN A 220 -11.68 9.56 23.41
C GLN A 220 -12.72 10.68 23.50
N ASP A 221 -12.30 11.91 23.87
CA ASP A 221 -13.19 13.05 24.12
C ASP A 221 -13.42 13.93 22.89
N LEU A 222 -12.59 13.76 21.85
CA LEU A 222 -12.52 14.66 20.69
C LEU A 222 -13.36 14.19 19.49
N GLY A 223 -13.89 12.96 19.51
CA GLY A 223 -14.61 12.38 18.38
C GLY A 223 -13.76 12.42 17.10
N ALA A 224 -14.30 13.02 16.02
CA ALA A 224 -13.59 13.18 14.75
C ALA A 224 -12.77 14.49 14.64
N ALA A 225 -12.89 15.40 15.60
CA ALA A 225 -12.27 16.72 15.53
C ALA A 225 -10.84 16.66 16.07
N ARG A 226 -9.86 17.05 15.24
CA ARG A 226 -8.46 17.08 15.68
C ARG A 226 -8.15 18.40 16.39
N PRO A 227 -7.42 18.36 17.53
CA PRO A 227 -7.00 19.56 18.22
C PRO A 227 -6.02 20.33 17.35
N ARG A 228 -6.09 21.65 17.42
CA ARG A 228 -5.19 22.56 16.71
C ARG A 228 -4.39 23.35 17.72
N MET A 229 -3.13 23.63 17.43
CA MET A 229 -2.32 24.56 18.20
C MET A 229 -2.10 25.85 17.42
N VAL A 230 -1.81 26.91 18.15
CA VAL A 230 -1.39 28.19 17.59
C VAL A 230 0.13 28.26 17.69
N VAL A 231 0.78 28.48 16.55
CA VAL A 231 2.21 28.72 16.45
C VAL A 231 2.47 30.15 16.00
N ARG A 232 3.50 30.78 16.57
CA ARG A 232 3.94 32.12 16.18
C ARG A 232 5.22 32.02 15.35
N LEU A 233 5.20 32.66 14.19
CA LEU A 233 6.34 32.75 13.28
C LEU A 233 7.27 33.91 13.68
N ASP A 234 8.58 33.66 13.64
CA ASP A 234 9.62 34.70 13.68
C ASP A 234 9.91 35.27 12.27
N GLY A 235 10.76 36.29 12.18
CA GLY A 235 11.14 36.91 10.90
C GLY A 235 11.97 36.02 9.97
N ARG A 236 12.44 34.85 10.46
CA ARG A 236 13.17 33.84 9.68
C ARG A 236 12.28 32.66 9.28
N GLY A 237 10.99 32.68 9.64
CA GLY A 237 10.04 31.60 9.35
C GLY A 237 10.07 30.45 10.36
N VAL A 238 10.75 30.60 11.51
CA VAL A 238 10.77 29.60 12.58
C VAL A 238 9.54 29.76 13.46
N ALA A 239 8.82 28.66 13.66
CA ALA A 239 7.63 28.61 14.48
C ALA A 239 7.94 28.24 15.92
N THR A 240 7.31 28.99 16.83
CA THR A 240 7.30 28.70 18.26
C THR A 240 5.88 28.38 18.70
N VAL A 241 5.72 27.29 19.45
CA VAL A 241 4.42 26.87 19.97
C VAL A 241 3.98 27.81 21.10
N GLN A 242 2.76 28.31 21.04
CA GLN A 242 2.22 29.25 22.02
C GLN A 242 1.15 28.60 22.90
N ARG A 243 0.07 28.12 22.29
CA ARG A 243 -1.13 27.66 22.99
C ARG A 243 -1.96 26.68 22.16
N LEU A 244 -2.89 25.98 22.81
CA LEU A 244 -3.95 25.26 22.11
C LEU A 244 -4.94 26.28 21.50
N HIS A 245 -5.45 26.00 20.30
CA HIS A 245 -6.42 26.86 19.65
C HIS A 245 -7.76 26.83 20.39
N ASN A 246 -8.31 28.01 20.63
CA ASN A 246 -9.64 28.22 21.16
C ASN A 246 -10.37 29.22 20.26
N SER A 247 -11.57 28.87 19.78
CA SER A 247 -12.39 29.70 18.88
C SER A 247 -12.73 31.07 19.46
N ALA A 248 -12.66 31.24 20.79
CA ALA A 248 -12.91 32.52 21.45
C ALA A 248 -11.76 33.55 21.30
N GLN A 249 -10.58 33.12 20.84
CA GLN A 249 -9.39 33.97 20.76
C GLN A 249 -8.95 34.14 19.29
N PRO A 250 -9.01 35.35 18.73
CA PRO A 250 -8.57 35.59 17.36
C PRO A 250 -7.05 35.39 17.23
N LEU A 251 -6.61 34.98 16.04
CA LEU A 251 -5.20 34.81 15.71
C LEU A 251 -4.56 36.17 15.40
N ALA A 252 -3.36 36.40 15.93
CA ALA A 252 -2.55 37.54 15.52
C ALA A 252 -2.02 37.36 14.08
N PRO A 253 -1.61 38.44 13.38
CA PRO A 253 -1.12 38.36 11.99
C PRO A 253 0.05 37.39 11.77
N ASN A 254 0.90 37.20 12.79
CA ASN A 254 2.07 36.31 12.77
C ASN A 254 1.79 34.94 13.40
N GLU A 255 0.53 34.67 13.76
CA GLU A 255 0.09 33.38 14.27
C GLU A 255 -0.47 32.52 13.15
N ARG A 256 -0.25 31.22 13.24
CA ARG A 256 -0.78 30.20 12.33
C ARG A 256 -1.35 29.04 13.12
N LEU A 257 -2.31 28.34 12.51
CA LEU A 257 -2.84 27.10 13.05
C LEU A 257 -1.98 25.93 12.61
N LEU A 258 -1.87 24.93 13.49
CA LEU A 258 -1.24 23.67 13.19
C LEU A 258 -2.09 22.54 13.78
N GLU A 259 -2.58 21.66 12.92
CA GLU A 259 -3.41 20.52 13.31
C GLU A 259 -2.56 19.37 13.86
N LEU A 260 -2.94 18.87 15.03
CA LEU A 260 -2.28 17.73 15.67
C LEU A 260 -2.79 16.42 15.10
N THR A 261 -1.89 15.45 14.91
CA THR A 261 -2.23 14.11 14.44
C THR A 261 -2.08 13.12 15.59
N PRO A 262 -3.05 12.21 15.79
CA PRO A 262 -2.93 11.20 16.82
C PRO A 262 -1.96 10.10 16.39
N LYS A 263 -1.00 9.78 17.25
CA LYS A 263 -0.04 8.70 17.01
C LYS A 263 0.35 8.04 18.33
N ASN A 264 0.23 6.71 18.39
CA ASN A 264 0.59 5.88 19.56
C ASN A 264 -0.01 6.39 20.89
N GLY A 265 -1.27 6.82 20.88
CA GLY A 265 -1.96 7.35 22.07
C GLY A 265 -1.53 8.76 22.50
N THR A 266 -0.70 9.43 21.70
CA THR A 266 -0.23 10.80 21.93
C THR A 266 -0.54 11.70 20.73
N TRP A 267 -0.37 13.02 20.91
CA TRP A 267 -0.55 14.00 19.85
C TRP A 267 0.81 14.45 19.32
N VAL A 268 1.01 14.35 18.01
CA VAL A 268 2.25 14.76 17.34
C VAL A 268 1.99 15.78 16.25
N VAL A 269 3.02 16.55 15.91
CA VAL A 269 2.99 17.50 14.80
C VAL A 269 3.29 16.74 13.51
N VAL A 270 2.25 16.40 12.75
CA VAL A 270 2.28 15.70 11.45
C VAL A 270 2.89 14.28 11.50
N THR A 271 4.15 14.12 11.88
CA THR A 271 4.90 12.86 11.94
C THR A 271 5.92 12.86 13.09
N ASP A 272 6.33 11.67 13.52
CA ASP A 272 7.36 11.41 14.54
C ASP A 272 8.63 10.75 13.96
N ALA A 273 8.71 10.63 12.63
CA ALA A 273 9.82 9.97 11.94
C ALA A 273 10.07 10.57 10.54
N TRP A 274 11.34 10.59 10.14
CA TRP A 274 11.83 10.89 8.80
C TRP A 274 12.55 9.66 8.24
N PHE A 275 12.03 9.09 7.16
CA PHE A 275 12.58 7.88 6.53
C PHE A 275 13.51 8.26 5.40
N PHE A 276 14.68 7.62 5.33
CA PHE A 276 15.67 7.84 4.27
C PHE A 276 16.29 6.51 3.84
N LYS A 277 17.06 6.55 2.76
CA LYS A 277 17.74 5.36 2.24
C LYS A 277 18.84 4.93 3.21
N GLU A 278 19.01 3.62 3.36
CA GLU A 278 20.07 3.05 4.19
C GLU A 278 21.45 3.58 3.78
N GLY A 279 22.21 4.08 4.76
CA GLY A 279 23.53 4.72 4.56
C GLY A 279 23.54 6.25 4.53
N ASP A 280 22.39 6.92 4.41
CA ASP A 280 22.31 8.39 4.43
C ASP A 280 22.20 8.99 5.85
N ALA A 281 22.26 8.17 6.89
CA ALA A 281 22.00 8.57 8.28
C ALA A 281 22.86 9.76 8.74
N GLN A 282 24.17 9.74 8.47
CA GLN A 282 25.10 10.78 8.91
C GLN A 282 24.79 12.16 8.31
N ARG A 283 24.15 12.19 7.12
CA ARG A 283 23.68 13.44 6.50
C ARG A 283 22.53 14.04 7.31
N TRP A 284 21.56 13.21 7.66
CA TRP A 284 20.35 13.65 8.35
C TRP A 284 20.57 13.94 9.84
N GLU A 285 21.64 13.42 10.47
CA GLU A 285 22.05 13.77 11.85
C GLU A 285 22.31 15.27 12.07
N GLN A 286 22.62 16.00 11.00
CA GLN A 286 22.85 17.45 11.04
C GLN A 286 21.55 18.26 11.08
N ALA A 287 20.39 17.63 10.83
CA ALA A 287 19.10 18.30 10.85
C ALA A 287 18.81 18.92 12.22
N ARG A 288 18.39 20.18 12.21
CA ARG A 288 17.95 20.91 13.42
C ARG A 288 16.52 21.42 13.30
N PHE A 289 16.00 21.52 12.08
CA PHE A 289 14.64 21.96 11.82
C PHE A 289 13.93 21.00 10.84
N GLY A 290 12.63 20.83 11.02
CA GLY A 290 11.75 20.28 9.99
C GLY A 290 11.12 21.42 9.17
N GLU A 291 11.14 21.32 7.84
CA GLU A 291 10.44 22.22 6.94
C GLU A 291 9.01 21.73 6.72
N PHE A 292 8.04 22.56 7.08
CA PHE A 292 6.62 22.29 6.93
C PHE A 292 5.98 23.21 5.90
N ARG A 293 5.00 22.67 5.18
CA ARG A 293 4.04 23.43 4.39
C ARG A 293 2.70 23.42 5.12
N VAL A 294 2.20 24.61 5.48
CA VAL A 294 0.99 24.76 6.30
C VAL A 294 -0.08 25.52 5.52
N LEU A 295 -1.29 24.98 5.49
CA LEU A 295 -2.47 25.61 4.90
C LEU A 295 -3.19 26.51 5.93
N PRO A 296 -4.01 27.48 5.48
CA PRO A 296 -4.77 28.36 6.37
C PRO A 296 -5.72 27.63 7.34
N ASP A 297 -6.14 26.41 7.00
CA ASP A 297 -6.99 25.55 7.84
C ASP A 297 -6.22 24.83 8.97
N GLY A 298 -4.88 24.92 8.96
CA GLY A 298 -3.99 24.31 9.93
C GLY A 298 -3.41 22.95 9.50
N ARG A 299 -3.82 22.39 8.36
CA ARG A 299 -3.21 21.17 7.84
C ARG A 299 -1.76 21.45 7.47
N ALA A 300 -0.88 20.53 7.86
CA ALA A 300 0.55 20.66 7.64
C ALA A 300 1.15 19.38 7.08
N LEU A 301 2.22 19.53 6.29
CA LEU A 301 3.01 18.44 5.76
C LEU A 301 4.49 18.75 5.96
N LEU A 302 5.24 17.80 6.51
CA LEU A 302 6.69 17.83 6.54
C LEU A 302 7.20 17.52 5.13
N VAL A 303 7.90 18.47 4.51
CA VAL A 303 8.42 18.37 3.13
C VAL A 303 9.93 18.15 3.09
N GLY A 304 10.65 18.52 4.14
CA GLY A 304 12.10 18.41 4.20
C GLY A 304 12.66 18.65 5.59
N MET A 305 13.97 18.51 5.71
CA MET A 305 14.72 18.85 6.93
C MET A 305 15.72 19.96 6.60
N ALA A 306 16.05 20.78 7.58
CA ALA A 306 17.04 21.85 7.45
C ALA A 306 18.07 21.82 8.58
N ASP A 307 19.27 22.29 8.27
CA ASP A 307 20.38 22.41 9.22
C ASP A 307 20.22 23.61 10.18
N ALA A 308 21.23 23.86 11.02
CA ALA A 308 21.21 24.99 11.95
C ALA A 308 21.13 26.38 11.27
N ALA A 309 21.53 26.47 10.00
CA ALA A 309 21.51 27.69 9.20
C ALA A 309 20.21 27.85 8.38
N LEU A 310 19.21 26.98 8.58
CA LEU A 310 17.96 26.90 7.81
C LEU A 310 18.19 26.57 6.32
N GLN A 311 19.29 25.88 6.00
CA GLN A 311 19.53 25.36 4.66
C GLN A 311 18.88 23.97 4.50
N PRO A 312 18.11 23.74 3.42
CA PRO A 312 17.45 22.46 3.19
C PRO A 312 18.48 21.35 2.93
N ILE A 313 18.30 20.21 3.60
CA ILE A 313 19.06 18.99 3.39
C ILE A 313 18.29 18.16 2.36
N GLY A 314 18.81 18.05 1.14
CA GLY A 314 18.18 17.30 0.05
C GLY A 314 18.70 15.86 -0.10
N PRO A 315 17.88 14.94 -0.64
CA PRO A 315 18.39 13.71 -1.24
C PRO A 315 19.16 14.06 -2.53
N ASP A 316 20.24 13.33 -2.82
CA ASP A 316 21.01 13.46 -4.07
C ASP A 316 20.19 13.03 -5.30
#